data_AF-A0A850GN92-F1
#
_entry.id   AF-A0A850GN92-F1
#
_cell.length_a   1.000
_cell.length_b   1.000
_cell.length_c   1.000
_cell.angle_alpha   90.00
_cell.angle_beta   90.00
_cell.angle_gamma   90.00
#
_symmetry.space_group_name_H-M   'P 1'
#
loop_
_entity.id
_entity.type
_entity.pdbx_description
1 polymer ?
#
loop_
_entity_poly.entity_id
_entity_poly.type
_entity_poly.pdbx_seq_one_letter_code
_entity_poly.pdbx_strand_id
1 'polypeptide(L)'
;MDFLRRELAPLIDSAWAAIDDEARSILTTNLSGRRVVDLRGPEGWSLSAINLGRLSKGESSDGLSWGVRQVQPLVELRVPFSVSLSELDNLARGADPVELGPVSEAAMRAARFEERAIYEGFAGANIRGLRESSEHETVTIGAGEPAELLDAVTRGLVVFHDAGVVGPHTLVLGPKLYERVLSDNSAYPLRQQLTKLLGQPPIYSPELDGVGLLLSTRGGDFELTLGQDMSIGYSSHQGDSVELFITETLTFRVLGPEAIVKLG
;
A
#
# COMPACT_ATOMS: atom_id res chain seq x y z
N MET A 1 10.53 -27.21 -7.50
CA MET A 1 10.73 -26.64 -6.17
C MET A 1 10.71 -25.14 -6.28
N ASP A 2 9.63 -24.56 -5.80
CA ASP A 2 9.43 -23.11 -5.74
C ASP A 2 10.20 -22.52 -4.53
N PHE A 3 10.62 -21.25 -4.60
CA PHE A 3 11.42 -20.61 -3.55
C PHE A 3 10.65 -20.47 -2.22
N LEU A 4 9.31 -20.49 -2.28
CA LEU A 4 8.42 -20.50 -1.13
C LEU A 4 8.45 -21.83 -0.35
N ARG A 5 8.96 -22.91 -0.94
CA ARG A 5 9.12 -24.24 -0.29
C ARG A 5 7.87 -24.79 0.41
N ARG A 6 6.67 -24.40 -0.03
CA ARG A 6 5.39 -24.81 0.58
C ARG A 6 5.22 -26.32 0.65
N GLU A 7 5.75 -27.03 -0.35
CA GLU A 7 5.77 -28.49 -0.46
C GLU A 7 6.58 -29.22 0.65
N LEU A 8 7.42 -28.50 1.39
CA LEU A 8 8.19 -29.05 2.51
C LEU A 8 7.52 -28.83 3.87
N ALA A 9 6.45 -28.03 3.92
CA ALA A 9 5.73 -27.78 5.16
C ALA A 9 4.92 -29.02 5.54
N PRO A 10 4.90 -29.41 6.83
CA PRO A 10 4.06 -30.50 7.31
C PRO A 10 2.59 -30.04 7.45
N LEU A 11 2.01 -29.52 6.37
CA LEU A 11 0.67 -28.95 6.32
C LEU A 11 -0.16 -29.62 5.22
N ILE A 12 -1.41 -29.92 5.55
CA ILE A 12 -2.42 -30.39 4.59
C ILE A 12 -2.97 -29.21 3.76
N ASP A 13 -3.55 -29.51 2.60
CA ASP A 13 -4.08 -28.50 1.69
C ASP A 13 -5.14 -27.59 2.34
N SER A 14 -5.99 -28.14 3.21
CA SER A 14 -7.00 -27.35 3.92
C SER A 14 -6.39 -26.36 4.92
N ALA A 15 -5.24 -26.69 5.53
CA ALA A 15 -4.51 -25.78 6.40
C ALA A 15 -3.88 -24.64 5.59
N TRP A 16 -3.30 -24.95 4.42
CA TRP A 16 -2.82 -23.93 3.50
C TRP A 16 -3.92 -23.00 3.02
N ALA A 17 -5.08 -23.54 2.64
CA ALA A 17 -6.22 -22.75 2.19
C ALA A 17 -6.70 -21.80 3.30
N ALA A 18 -6.86 -22.29 4.54
CA ALA A 18 -7.27 -21.47 5.67
C ALA A 18 -6.28 -20.32 5.95
N ILE A 19 -4.97 -20.60 5.90
CA ILE A 19 -3.92 -19.59 6.07
C ILE A 19 -3.96 -18.54 4.95
N ASP A 20 -4.08 -18.97 3.69
CA ASP A 20 -4.13 -18.06 2.53
C ASP A 20 -5.40 -17.20 2.55
N ASP A 21 -6.55 -17.76 2.94
CA ASP A 21 -7.82 -17.04 3.01
C ASP A 21 -7.82 -16.00 4.14
N GLU A 22 -7.31 -16.34 5.32
CA GLU A 22 -7.16 -15.39 6.43
C GLU A 22 -6.22 -14.24 6.05
N ALA A 23 -5.05 -14.56 5.49
CA ALA A 23 -4.11 -13.54 5.01
C ALA A 23 -4.76 -12.64 3.94
N ARG A 24 -5.45 -13.23 2.94
CA ARG A 24 -6.12 -12.47 1.88
C ARG A 24 -7.18 -11.52 2.43
N SER A 25 -7.97 -11.97 3.40
CA SER A 25 -9.01 -11.15 4.06
C SER A 25 -8.41 -9.90 4.70
N ILE A 26 -7.33 -10.07 5.46
CA ILE A 26 -6.61 -8.96 6.11
C ILE A 26 -5.96 -8.04 5.08
N LEU A 27 -5.24 -8.58 4.11
CA LEU A 27 -4.55 -7.79 3.10
C LEU A 27 -5.52 -6.95 2.26
N THR A 28 -6.60 -7.56 1.76
CA THR A 28 -7.61 -6.86 0.93
C THR A 28 -8.26 -5.70 1.68
N THR A 29 -8.42 -5.82 3.00
CA THR A 29 -9.02 -4.78 3.83
C THR A 29 -8.07 -3.62 4.11
N ASN A 30 -6.75 -3.89 4.19
CA ASN A 30 -5.77 -2.92 4.67
C ASN A 30 -4.88 -2.32 3.58
N LEU A 31 -4.86 -2.89 2.36
CA LEU A 31 -4.11 -2.38 1.21
C LEU A 31 -4.91 -1.31 0.45
N SER A 32 -5.00 -0.12 1.05
CA SER A 32 -5.70 1.01 0.46
C SER A 32 -4.94 1.63 -0.73
N GLY A 33 -3.61 1.61 -0.69
CA GLY A 33 -2.71 2.18 -1.69
C GLY A 33 -2.91 1.55 -3.07
N ARG A 34 -3.08 0.22 -3.14
CA ARG A 34 -3.38 -0.51 -4.38
C ARG A 34 -4.68 -0.07 -5.08
N ARG A 35 -5.56 0.66 -4.40
CA ARG A 35 -6.80 1.20 -4.98
C ARG A 35 -6.61 2.56 -5.64
N VAL A 36 -5.47 3.22 -5.42
CA VAL A 36 -5.20 4.59 -5.90
C VAL A 36 -3.94 4.71 -6.75
N VAL A 37 -3.17 3.63 -6.89
CA VAL A 37 -1.95 3.59 -7.71
C VAL A 37 -2.09 2.56 -8.81
N ASP A 38 -1.33 2.73 -9.89
CA ASP A 38 -1.23 1.75 -10.96
C ASP A 38 -0.32 0.60 -10.51
N LEU A 39 -0.83 -0.62 -10.65
CA LEU A 39 -0.10 -1.84 -10.38
C LEU A 39 0.62 -2.32 -11.63
N ARG A 40 1.93 -2.53 -11.53
CA ARG A 40 2.76 -3.15 -12.55
C ARG A 40 3.35 -4.45 -12.04
N GLY A 41 3.22 -5.53 -12.81
CA GLY A 41 3.72 -6.86 -12.47
C GLY A 41 2.60 -7.83 -12.07
N PRO A 42 2.93 -8.95 -11.40
CA PRO A 42 4.26 -9.33 -10.91
C PRO A 42 5.24 -9.66 -12.04
N GLU A 43 6.46 -9.11 -11.97
CA GLU A 43 7.55 -9.30 -12.94
C GLU A 43 8.47 -10.50 -12.61
N GLY A 44 8.26 -11.13 -11.45
CA GLY A 44 8.98 -12.31 -10.95
C GLY A 44 10.04 -12.00 -9.88
N TRP A 45 10.42 -13.04 -9.13
CA TRP A 45 11.38 -12.98 -8.02
C TRP A 45 12.78 -12.48 -8.40
N SER A 46 13.21 -12.66 -9.65
CA SER A 46 14.54 -12.24 -10.11
C SER A 46 14.66 -10.74 -10.39
N LEU A 47 13.55 -9.99 -10.41
CA LEU A 47 13.59 -8.55 -10.63
C LEU A 47 14.22 -7.84 -9.43
N SER A 48 15.37 -7.18 -9.63
CA SER A 48 16.07 -6.47 -8.55
C SER A 48 15.88 -4.96 -8.56
N ALA A 49 15.62 -4.36 -9.73
CA ALA A 49 15.46 -2.91 -9.85
C ALA A 49 14.72 -2.50 -11.13
N ILE A 50 14.10 -1.31 -11.11
CA ILE A 50 13.49 -0.66 -12.27
C ILE A 50 14.43 0.43 -12.83
N ASN A 51 14.58 0.45 -14.14
CA ASN A 51 15.40 1.45 -14.84
C ASN A 51 14.72 2.83 -14.79
N LEU A 52 15.43 3.84 -14.30
CA LEU A 52 14.93 5.22 -14.24
C LEU A 52 15.22 6.02 -15.51
N GLY A 53 16.00 5.47 -16.45
CA GLY A 53 16.36 6.14 -17.70
C GLY A 53 17.31 7.33 -17.52
N ARG A 54 17.90 7.51 -16.33
CA ARG A 54 18.77 8.63 -15.97
C ARG A 54 20.22 8.18 -15.71
N LEU A 55 21.15 9.12 -15.82
CA LEU A 55 22.58 8.91 -15.59
C LEU A 55 23.06 9.87 -14.50
N SER A 56 23.68 9.33 -13.45
CA SER A 56 24.49 10.12 -12.52
C SER A 56 25.87 10.32 -13.14
N LYS A 57 26.25 11.57 -13.40
CA LYS A 57 27.54 11.87 -14.03
C LYS A 57 28.69 11.58 -13.05
N GLY A 58 29.69 10.84 -13.52
CA GLY A 58 30.96 10.68 -12.81
C GLY A 58 31.89 11.85 -13.07
N GLU A 59 32.92 11.97 -12.24
CA GLU A 59 33.98 12.95 -12.45
C GLU A 59 34.75 12.63 -13.73
N SER A 60 34.97 13.64 -14.56
CA SER A 60 35.72 13.50 -15.80
C SER A 60 37.20 13.81 -15.55
N SER A 61 38.10 12.91 -15.93
CA SER A 61 39.54 13.17 -16.01
C SER A 61 40.07 12.77 -17.39
N ASP A 62 41.06 13.51 -17.89
CA ASP A 62 41.82 13.18 -19.10
C ASP A 62 40.96 12.91 -20.36
N GLY A 63 39.84 13.62 -20.51
CA GLY A 63 38.92 13.47 -21.65
C GLY A 63 38.01 12.22 -21.59
N LEU A 64 38.09 11.42 -20.52
CA LEU A 64 37.16 10.32 -20.26
C LEU A 64 35.93 10.84 -19.50
N SER A 65 34.75 10.59 -20.06
CA SER A 65 33.47 10.83 -19.40
C SER A 65 32.77 9.51 -19.12
N TRP A 66 32.27 9.34 -17.89
CA TRP A 66 31.49 8.17 -17.48
C TRP A 66 30.32 8.59 -16.58
N GLY A 67 29.40 7.67 -16.35
CA GLY A 67 28.30 7.86 -15.41
C GLY A 67 27.63 6.56 -15.03
N VAL A 68 26.87 6.60 -13.95
CA VAL A 68 26.16 5.42 -13.40
C VAL A 68 24.69 5.51 -13.80
N ARG A 69 24.15 4.43 -14.37
CA ARG A 69 22.73 4.34 -14.66
C ARG A 69 21.94 4.33 -13.34
N GLN A 70 20.97 5.22 -13.22
CA GLN A 70 20.11 5.28 -12.06
C GLN A 70 19.03 4.22 -12.17
N VAL A 71 18.80 3.51 -11.06
CA VAL A 71 17.80 2.46 -10.93
C VAL A 71 17.04 2.66 -9.63
N GLN A 72 15.78 2.25 -9.62
CA GLN A 72 14.97 2.15 -8.42
C GLN A 72 15.05 0.71 -7.91
N PRO A 73 15.75 0.43 -6.80
CA PRO A 73 15.82 -0.92 -6.25
C PRO A 73 14.44 -1.37 -5.77
N LEU A 74 14.18 -2.69 -5.88
CA LEU A 74 13.05 -3.32 -5.20
C LEU A 74 13.45 -3.61 -3.74
N VAL A 75 12.46 -3.49 -2.87
CA VAL A 75 12.54 -3.91 -1.47
C VAL A 75 11.98 -5.31 -1.38
N GLU A 76 12.77 -6.24 -0.83
CA GLU A 76 12.30 -7.55 -0.43
C GLU A 76 11.88 -7.48 1.05
N LEU A 77 10.59 -7.67 1.33
CA LEU A 77 10.08 -7.78 2.68
C LEU A 77 9.87 -9.24 3.06
N ARG A 78 10.10 -9.55 4.34
CA ARG A 78 9.85 -10.88 4.90
C ARG A 78 9.34 -10.76 6.33
N VAL A 79 8.08 -11.16 6.53
CA VAL A 79 7.41 -11.10 7.83
C VAL A 79 7.25 -12.53 8.36
N PRO A 80 8.09 -12.98 9.30
CA PRO A 80 7.96 -14.30 9.89
C PRO A 80 6.77 -14.37 10.85
N PHE A 81 6.16 -15.54 10.91
CA PHE A 81 5.12 -15.89 11.88
C PHE A 81 5.07 -17.39 12.09
N SER A 82 4.55 -17.80 13.25
CA SER A 82 4.46 -19.20 13.63
C SER A 82 3.04 -19.59 13.98
N VAL A 83 2.65 -20.80 13.59
CA VAL A 83 1.31 -21.37 13.84
C VAL A 83 1.46 -22.76 14.48
N SER A 84 0.54 -23.13 15.37
CA SER A 84 0.53 -24.47 15.97
C SER A 84 0.05 -25.52 14.96
N LEU A 85 0.78 -26.62 14.85
CA LEU A 85 0.40 -27.77 14.02
C LEU A 85 -0.83 -28.47 14.58
N SER A 86 -0.90 -28.67 15.90
CA SER A 86 -2.06 -29.29 16.54
C SER A 86 -3.35 -28.50 16.33
N GLU A 87 -3.25 -27.16 16.26
CA GLU A 87 -4.37 -26.28 15.92
C GLU A 87 -4.75 -26.39 14.44
N LEU A 88 -3.79 -26.39 13.52
CA LEU A 88 -4.08 -26.58 12.09
C LEU A 88 -4.67 -27.97 11.80
N ASP A 89 -4.26 -29.00 12.52
CA ASP A 89 -4.82 -30.34 12.42
C ASP A 89 -6.30 -30.40 12.86
N ASN A 90 -6.79 -29.43 13.65
CA ASN A 90 -8.22 -29.34 14.00
C ASN A 90 -9.09 -29.12 12.76
N LEU A 91 -8.56 -28.50 11.69
CA LEU A 91 -9.28 -28.38 10.41
C LEU A 91 -9.64 -29.73 9.80
N ALA A 92 -8.72 -30.71 9.87
CA ALA A 92 -9.00 -32.07 9.41
C ALA A 92 -10.07 -32.78 10.28
N ARG A 93 -10.23 -32.33 11.53
CA ARG A 93 -11.26 -32.80 12.47
C ARG A 93 -12.60 -32.05 12.29
N GLY A 94 -12.65 -31.05 11.41
CA GLY A 94 -13.85 -30.25 11.13
C GLY A 94 -14.06 -29.05 12.05
N ALA A 95 -13.02 -28.56 12.73
CA ALA A 95 -13.13 -27.34 13.53
C ALA A 95 -13.26 -26.09 12.65
N ASP A 96 -14.18 -25.20 13.05
CA ASP A 96 -14.39 -23.86 12.48
C ASP A 96 -14.99 -22.96 13.59
N PRO A 97 -14.32 -21.88 14.04
CA PRO A 97 -13.04 -21.35 13.54
C PRO A 97 -11.81 -22.05 14.14
N VAL A 98 -10.66 -21.88 13.49
CA VAL A 98 -9.32 -22.18 14.03
C VAL A 98 -8.55 -20.89 14.34
N GLU A 99 -7.62 -20.97 15.30
CA GLU A 99 -6.85 -19.83 15.77
C GLU A 99 -5.73 -19.43 14.79
N LEU A 100 -6.02 -18.48 13.90
CA LEU A 100 -5.06 -17.95 12.91
C LEU A 100 -4.58 -16.53 13.20
N GLY A 101 -4.70 -16.05 14.45
CA GLY A 101 -4.25 -14.73 14.87
C GLY A 101 -2.82 -14.36 14.43
N PRO A 102 -1.82 -15.26 14.52
CA PRO A 102 -0.48 -14.99 14.01
C PRO A 102 -0.41 -14.68 12.51
N VAL A 103 -1.27 -15.30 11.70
CA VAL A 103 -1.40 -15.02 10.26
C VAL A 103 -1.94 -13.61 10.06
N SER A 104 -2.99 -13.25 10.78
CA SER A 104 -3.62 -11.93 10.69
C SER A 104 -2.65 -10.81 11.10
N GLU A 105 -1.89 -11.01 12.18
CA GLU A 105 -0.86 -10.07 12.62
C GLU A 105 0.29 -9.93 11.62
N ALA A 106 0.73 -11.03 10.99
CA ALA A 106 1.75 -11.00 9.95
C ALA A 106 1.27 -10.25 8.70
N ALA A 107 0.05 -10.55 8.24
CA ALA A 107 -0.58 -9.90 7.10
C ALA A 107 -0.77 -8.40 7.36
N MET A 108 -1.23 -8.02 8.56
CA MET A 108 -1.36 -6.62 8.97
C MET A 108 -0.01 -5.88 8.94
N ARG A 109 1.06 -6.50 9.43
CA ARG A 109 2.41 -5.92 9.38
C ARG A 109 2.91 -5.74 7.95
N ALA A 110 2.66 -6.71 7.07
CA ALA A 110 3.01 -6.62 5.65
C ALA A 110 2.23 -5.49 4.95
N ALA A 111 0.91 -5.43 5.14
CA ALA A 111 0.06 -4.38 4.58
C ALA A 111 0.50 -2.98 5.03
N ARG A 112 0.75 -2.78 6.33
CA ARG A 112 1.24 -1.49 6.85
C ARG A 112 2.59 -1.09 6.26
N PHE A 113 3.47 -2.04 5.97
CA PHE A 113 4.74 -1.71 5.33
C PHE A 113 4.53 -1.15 3.92
N GLU A 114 3.71 -1.82 3.09
CA GLU A 114 3.37 -1.35 1.74
C GLU A 114 2.65 0.01 1.79
N GLU A 115 1.63 0.16 2.63
CA GLU A 115 0.90 1.42 2.83
C GLU A 115 1.85 2.57 3.16
N ARG A 116 2.76 2.37 4.13
CA ARG A 116 3.74 3.40 4.51
C ARG A 116 4.69 3.73 3.37
N ALA A 117 5.16 2.73 2.63
CA ALA A 117 6.03 2.95 1.48
C ALA A 117 5.35 3.79 0.40
N ILE A 118 4.05 3.60 0.17
CA ILE A 118 3.27 4.37 -0.81
C ILE A 118 2.98 5.79 -0.30
N TYR A 119 2.45 5.93 0.92
CA TYR A 119 1.96 7.22 1.42
C TYR A 119 3.07 8.13 1.97
N GLU A 120 3.92 7.59 2.84
CA GLU A 120 4.96 8.33 3.57
C GLU A 120 6.34 8.17 2.92
N GLY A 121 6.54 7.13 2.11
CA GLY A 121 7.81 6.81 1.48
C GLY A 121 8.68 5.88 2.32
N PHE A 122 9.81 5.49 1.76
CA PHE A 122 10.81 4.66 2.43
C PHE A 122 12.22 5.04 1.96
N ALA A 123 12.84 5.97 2.70
CA ALA A 123 14.15 6.53 2.37
C ALA A 123 15.25 5.46 2.23
N GLY A 124 15.18 4.37 3.02
CA GLY A 124 16.14 3.26 2.95
C GLY A 124 16.19 2.55 1.60
N ALA A 125 15.14 2.68 0.78
CA ALA A 125 15.08 2.13 -0.58
C ALA A 125 14.94 3.21 -1.66
N ASN A 126 15.20 4.48 -1.32
CA ASN A 126 14.97 5.64 -2.18
C ASN A 126 13.52 5.72 -2.72
N ILE A 127 12.54 5.26 -1.95
CA ILE A 127 11.13 5.38 -2.30
C ILE A 127 10.63 6.71 -1.75
N ARG A 128 10.13 7.57 -2.64
CA ARG A 128 9.49 8.83 -2.26
C ARG A 128 7.97 8.65 -2.19
N GLY A 129 7.36 8.95 -1.05
CA GLY A 129 5.93 8.74 -0.82
C GLY A 129 5.04 9.78 -1.48
N LEU A 130 3.74 9.50 -1.58
CA LEU A 130 2.73 10.43 -2.11
C LEU A 130 2.72 11.76 -1.34
N ARG A 131 2.77 11.70 0.00
CA ARG A 131 2.66 12.90 0.85
C ARG A 131 3.78 13.90 0.57
N GLU A 132 5.02 13.43 0.49
CA GLU A 132 6.16 14.31 0.25
C GLU A 132 6.31 14.70 -1.23
N SER A 133 5.64 14.02 -2.16
CA SER A 133 5.81 14.23 -3.61
C SER A 133 4.91 15.31 -4.21
N SER A 134 3.86 15.74 -3.51
CA SER A 134 2.94 16.78 -3.99
C SER A 134 3.67 18.09 -4.33
N GLU A 135 3.40 18.62 -5.53
CA GLU A 135 3.89 19.93 -6.00
C GLU A 135 3.03 21.11 -5.54
N HIS A 136 1.85 20.83 -4.98
CA HIS A 136 0.91 21.85 -4.55
C HIS A 136 1.11 22.22 -3.09
N GLU A 137 0.75 23.45 -2.74
CA GLU A 137 0.62 23.85 -1.34
C GLU A 137 -0.48 23.03 -0.65
N THR A 138 -0.25 22.71 0.63
CA THR A 138 -1.25 21.97 1.42
C THR A 138 -2.51 22.82 1.57
N VAL A 139 -3.65 22.26 1.18
CA VAL A 139 -4.95 22.89 1.39
C VAL A 139 -5.36 22.73 2.85
N THR A 140 -5.52 23.84 3.55
CA THR A 140 -5.87 23.82 4.96
C THR A 140 -7.29 23.29 5.17
N ILE A 141 -7.44 22.37 6.12
CA ILE A 141 -8.75 21.94 6.64
C ILE A 141 -9.05 22.74 7.90
N GLY A 142 -10.24 23.33 7.97
CA GLY A 142 -10.68 24.00 9.20
C GLY A 142 -10.84 23.01 10.37
N ALA A 143 -10.67 23.52 11.59
CA ALA A 143 -10.67 22.71 12.81
C ALA A 143 -12.07 22.42 13.38
N GLY A 144 -13.13 22.97 12.78
CA GLY A 144 -14.47 23.01 13.37
C GLY A 144 -15.40 21.96 12.80
N GLU A 145 -16.06 22.30 11.69
CA GLU A 145 -17.24 21.59 11.19
C GLU A 145 -16.90 20.55 10.12
N PRO A 146 -17.65 19.42 10.03
CA PRO A 146 -17.49 18.45 8.95
C PRO A 146 -17.60 19.07 7.55
N ALA A 147 -18.39 20.14 7.38
CA ALA A 147 -18.52 20.88 6.12
C ALA A 147 -17.19 21.48 5.61
N GLU A 148 -16.26 21.83 6.52
CA GLU A 148 -14.96 22.40 6.15
C GLU A 148 -14.08 21.39 5.39
N LEU A 149 -14.32 20.09 5.60
CA LEU A 149 -13.66 19.04 4.82
C LEU A 149 -14.16 19.03 3.37
N LEU A 150 -15.48 19.18 3.16
CA LEU A 150 -16.04 19.27 1.81
C LEU A 150 -15.49 20.49 1.06
N ASP A 151 -15.38 21.63 1.74
CA ASP A 151 -14.80 22.84 1.17
C ASP A 151 -13.32 22.66 0.82
N ALA A 152 -12.54 21.98 1.69
CA ALA A 152 -11.15 21.67 1.41
C ALA A 152 -10.98 20.74 0.20
N VAL A 153 -11.83 19.70 0.07
CA VAL A 153 -11.83 18.84 -1.12
C VAL A 153 -12.18 19.63 -2.38
N THR A 154 -13.18 20.52 -2.30
CA THR A 154 -13.58 21.36 -3.43
C THR A 154 -12.45 22.30 -3.86
N ARG A 155 -11.73 22.92 -2.91
CA ARG A 155 -10.53 23.71 -3.20
C ARG A 155 -9.44 22.86 -3.85
N GLY A 156 -9.22 21.64 -3.36
CA GLY A 156 -8.27 20.71 -3.98
C GLY A 156 -8.63 20.33 -5.42
N LEU A 157 -9.91 20.17 -5.74
CA LEU A 157 -10.37 19.94 -7.12
C LEU A 157 -10.13 21.17 -8.03
N VAL A 158 -10.26 22.38 -7.49
CA VAL A 158 -9.89 23.61 -8.23
C VAL A 158 -8.39 23.65 -8.51
N VAL A 159 -7.55 23.27 -7.53
CA VAL A 159 -6.09 23.16 -7.75
C VAL A 159 -5.77 22.18 -8.90
N PHE A 160 -6.43 21.03 -8.96
CA PHE A 160 -6.29 20.11 -10.08
C PHE A 160 -6.76 20.72 -11.41
N HIS A 161 -7.90 21.41 -11.41
CA HIS A 161 -8.40 22.08 -12.60
C HIS A 161 -7.40 23.12 -13.14
N ASP A 162 -6.86 23.96 -12.27
CA ASP A 162 -5.89 25.01 -12.62
C ASP A 162 -4.56 24.41 -13.08
N ALA A 163 -4.17 23.25 -12.54
CA ALA A 163 -2.99 22.49 -12.96
C ALA A 163 -3.22 21.64 -14.23
N GLY A 164 -4.43 21.62 -14.81
CA GLY A 164 -4.76 20.79 -15.97
C GLY A 164 -4.80 19.29 -15.67
N VAL A 165 -4.95 18.91 -14.39
CA VAL A 165 -5.05 17.52 -13.95
C VAL A 165 -6.52 17.08 -14.05
N VAL A 166 -6.74 16.07 -14.88
CA VAL A 166 -8.07 15.48 -15.11
C VAL A 166 -8.30 14.31 -14.16
N GLY A 167 -9.57 14.03 -13.84
CA GLY A 167 -9.96 12.88 -13.01
C GLY A 167 -9.97 11.54 -13.76
N PRO A 168 -10.44 10.45 -13.11
CA PRO A 168 -11.19 10.42 -11.85
C PRO A 168 -10.36 10.85 -10.63
N HIS A 169 -11.03 11.39 -9.61
CA HIS A 169 -10.39 11.83 -8.37
C HIS A 169 -10.76 10.91 -7.22
N THR A 170 -9.78 10.61 -6.37
CA THR A 170 -9.94 9.74 -5.21
C THR A 170 -9.47 10.47 -3.96
N LEU A 171 -10.25 10.37 -2.89
CA LEU A 171 -9.88 10.94 -1.59
C LEU A 171 -9.49 9.83 -0.63
N VAL A 172 -8.27 9.90 -0.11
CA VAL A 172 -7.77 9.03 0.96
C VAL A 172 -7.68 9.86 2.24
N LEU A 173 -8.23 9.36 3.34
CA LEU A 173 -8.30 10.04 4.62
C LEU A 173 -7.65 9.21 5.72
N GLY A 174 -6.88 9.89 6.55
CA GLY A 174 -6.42 9.36 7.84
C GLY A 174 -7.53 9.13 8.85
N PRO A 175 -7.22 8.45 9.98
CA PRO A 175 -8.20 8.10 10.99
C PRO A 175 -9.06 9.26 11.51
N LYS A 176 -8.43 10.38 11.90
CA LYS A 176 -9.14 11.55 12.44
C LYS A 176 -10.11 12.18 11.45
N LEU A 177 -9.72 12.30 10.18
CA LEU A 177 -10.57 12.89 9.14
C LEU A 177 -11.67 11.91 8.71
N TYR A 178 -11.35 10.61 8.64
CA TYR A 178 -12.32 9.58 8.30
C TYR A 178 -13.38 9.44 9.40
N GLU A 179 -13.01 9.53 10.67
CA GLU A 179 -13.94 9.57 11.80
C GLU A 179 -14.91 10.75 11.69
N ARG A 180 -14.42 11.95 11.35
CA ARG A 180 -15.29 13.13 11.09
C ARG A 180 -16.33 12.86 10.02
N VAL A 181 -15.95 12.16 8.94
CA VAL A 181 -16.86 11.77 7.85
C VAL A 181 -17.95 10.79 8.33
N LEU A 182 -17.60 9.88 9.23
CA LEU A 182 -18.55 8.89 9.78
C LEU A 182 -19.44 9.48 10.88
N SER A 183 -18.94 10.44 11.66
CA SER A 183 -19.69 11.06 12.76
C SER A 183 -20.72 12.10 12.31
N ASP A 184 -20.71 12.52 11.04
CA ASP A 184 -21.66 13.49 10.52
C ASP A 184 -23.08 12.90 10.47
N ASN A 185 -23.95 13.45 11.32
CA ASN A 185 -25.36 13.07 11.44
C ASN A 185 -26.30 14.09 10.77
N SER A 186 -25.79 14.86 9.82
CA SER A 186 -26.60 15.81 9.04
C SER A 186 -27.67 15.09 8.20
N ALA A 187 -28.69 15.83 7.75
CA ALA A 187 -29.76 15.29 6.91
C ALA A 187 -29.25 14.72 5.57
N TYR A 188 -28.07 15.16 5.11
CA TYR A 188 -27.40 14.59 3.94
C TYR A 188 -25.93 14.32 4.27
N PRO A 189 -25.58 13.09 4.72
CA PRO A 189 -24.29 12.78 5.33
C PRO A 189 -23.10 13.15 4.45
N LEU A 190 -22.03 13.65 5.08
CA LEU A 190 -20.80 14.06 4.42
C LEU A 190 -20.20 12.96 3.53
N ARG A 191 -20.28 11.69 3.94
CA ARG A 191 -19.87 10.55 3.11
C ARG A 191 -20.60 10.53 1.76
N GLN A 192 -21.91 10.80 1.74
CA GLN A 192 -22.71 10.83 0.51
C GLN A 192 -22.38 12.05 -0.35
N GLN A 193 -22.17 13.21 0.29
CA GLN A 193 -21.75 14.44 -0.40
C GLN A 193 -20.41 14.24 -1.12
N LEU A 194 -19.39 13.72 -0.42
CA LEU A 194 -18.07 13.40 -0.98
C LEU A 194 -18.17 12.34 -2.08
N THR A 195 -18.98 11.30 -1.87
CA THR A 195 -19.20 10.26 -2.89
C THR A 195 -19.81 10.83 -4.16
N LYS A 196 -20.76 11.77 -4.04
CA LYS A 196 -21.38 12.43 -5.19
C LYS A 196 -20.40 13.36 -5.92
N LEU A 197 -19.53 14.03 -5.17
CA LEU A 197 -18.52 14.95 -5.73
C LEU A 197 -17.40 14.21 -6.47
N LEU A 198 -16.92 13.09 -5.91
CA LEU A 198 -15.76 12.34 -6.41
C LEU A 198 -16.15 11.13 -7.29
N GLY A 199 -17.42 10.73 -7.27
CA GLY A 199 -17.91 9.51 -7.94
C GLY A 199 -17.71 8.23 -7.13
N GLN A 200 -17.01 8.29 -5.98
CA GLN A 200 -16.71 7.14 -5.13
C GLN A 200 -16.52 7.58 -3.67
N PRO A 201 -16.75 6.68 -2.69
CA PRO A 201 -16.57 7.01 -1.28
C PRO A 201 -15.08 7.24 -0.93
N PRO A 202 -14.80 8.10 0.08
CA PRO A 202 -13.45 8.25 0.60
C PRO A 202 -12.86 6.91 1.06
N ILE A 203 -11.56 6.75 0.88
CA ILE A 203 -10.79 5.59 1.28
C ILE A 203 -10.15 5.87 2.64
N TYR A 204 -10.23 4.89 3.54
CA TYR A 204 -9.53 4.93 4.82
C TYR A 204 -8.12 4.39 4.68
N SER A 205 -7.12 5.12 5.20
CA SER A 205 -5.78 4.58 5.41
C SER A 205 -5.29 4.96 6.82
N PRO A 206 -4.84 3.98 7.63
CA PRO A 206 -4.36 4.25 8.99
C PRO A 206 -3.03 5.01 9.03
N GLU A 207 -2.26 5.03 7.94
CA GLU A 207 -0.91 5.61 7.90
C GLU A 207 -0.90 7.14 7.71
N LEU A 208 -2.05 7.74 7.38
CA LEU A 208 -2.18 9.18 7.12
C LEU A 208 -2.69 9.98 8.35
N ASP A 209 -2.08 9.86 9.54
CA ASP A 209 -2.64 10.53 10.74
C ASP A 209 -2.80 12.06 10.56
N GLY A 210 -4.03 12.54 10.70
CA GLY A 210 -4.42 13.94 10.60
C GLY A 210 -4.37 14.55 9.19
N VAL A 211 -4.01 13.77 8.17
CA VAL A 211 -3.84 14.24 6.79
C VAL A 211 -4.81 13.51 5.86
N GLY A 212 -5.30 14.22 4.84
CA GLY A 212 -5.99 13.66 3.70
C GLY A 212 -5.16 13.86 2.43
N LEU A 213 -5.28 12.93 1.49
CA LEU A 213 -4.71 13.07 0.16
C LEU A 213 -5.84 13.02 -0.86
N LEU A 214 -5.95 14.07 -1.67
CA LEU A 214 -6.76 14.08 -2.86
C LEU A 214 -5.84 13.74 -4.04
N LEU A 215 -6.17 12.69 -4.76
CA LEU A 215 -5.36 12.10 -5.82
C LEU A 215 -6.14 12.08 -7.13
N SER A 216 -5.48 12.33 -8.26
CA SER A 216 -6.02 11.93 -9.56
C SER A 216 -5.60 10.48 -9.88
N THR A 217 -6.57 9.66 -10.24
CA THR A 217 -6.37 8.26 -10.66
C THR A 217 -6.62 8.12 -12.17
N ARG A 218 -6.20 9.12 -12.96
CA ARG A 218 -6.21 9.08 -14.44
C ARG A 218 -5.26 8.03 -15.04
N GLY A 219 -4.32 7.55 -14.23
CA GLY A 219 -3.33 6.53 -14.59
C GLY A 219 -2.03 7.11 -15.16
N GLY A 220 -0.93 6.45 -14.86
CA GLY A 220 0.44 6.81 -15.25
C GLY A 220 1.16 7.73 -14.26
N ASP A 221 0.50 8.21 -13.21
CA ASP A 221 1.07 9.17 -12.26
C ASP A 221 1.72 8.48 -11.04
N PHE A 222 1.20 7.34 -10.60
CA PHE A 222 1.67 6.61 -9.42
C PHE A 222 1.84 5.14 -9.78
N GLU A 223 3.06 4.62 -9.69
CA GLU A 223 3.34 3.25 -10.10
C GLU A 223 3.88 2.45 -8.91
N LEU A 224 3.14 1.42 -8.51
CA LEU A 224 3.62 0.36 -7.64
C LEU A 224 4.06 -0.82 -8.52
N THR A 225 5.36 -1.07 -8.55
CA THR A 225 5.91 -2.21 -9.29
C THR A 225 6.17 -3.37 -8.35
N LEU A 226 5.58 -4.51 -8.66
CA LEU A 226 5.76 -5.77 -7.95
C LEU A 226 6.71 -6.68 -8.75
N GLY A 227 7.79 -7.13 -8.12
CA GLY A 227 8.53 -8.29 -8.60
C GLY A 227 7.71 -9.54 -8.30
N GLN A 228 7.60 -9.88 -7.03
CA GLN A 228 6.76 -10.94 -6.51
C GLN A 228 5.69 -10.32 -5.62
N ASP A 229 4.42 -10.61 -5.92
CA ASP A 229 3.30 -10.18 -5.06
C ASP A 229 3.29 -10.97 -3.73
N MET A 230 2.54 -10.47 -2.75
CA MET A 230 2.46 -11.04 -1.41
C MET A 230 2.17 -12.55 -1.45
N SER A 231 3.12 -13.32 -0.94
CA SER A 231 3.11 -14.78 -0.99
C SER A 231 3.54 -15.36 0.35
N ILE A 232 2.92 -16.49 0.75
CA ILE A 232 3.27 -17.20 1.97
C ILE A 232 4.21 -18.35 1.64
N GLY A 233 5.35 -18.39 2.34
CA GLY A 233 6.34 -19.46 2.23
C GLY A 233 6.61 -20.15 3.55
N TYR A 234 7.26 -21.30 3.46
CA TYR A 234 7.67 -22.14 4.57
C TYR A 234 9.15 -21.94 4.91
N SER A 235 9.45 -21.75 6.20
CA SER A 235 10.82 -21.60 6.70
C SER A 235 11.32 -22.89 7.36
N SER A 236 10.65 -23.33 8.43
CA SER A 236 11.05 -24.47 9.25
C SER A 236 9.89 -24.96 10.11
N HIS A 237 10.04 -26.06 10.83
CA HIS A 237 9.12 -26.46 11.89
C HIS A 237 9.90 -27.07 13.05
N GLN A 238 9.39 -26.93 14.26
CA GLN A 238 9.96 -27.52 15.46
C GLN A 238 8.84 -27.91 16.44
N GLY A 239 8.82 -29.18 16.84
CA GLY A 239 7.78 -29.68 17.75
C GLY A 239 6.39 -29.48 17.17
N ASP A 240 5.52 -28.80 17.92
CA ASP A 240 4.14 -28.48 17.51
C ASP A 240 4.02 -27.16 16.74
N SER A 241 5.12 -26.60 16.23
CA SER A 241 5.15 -25.25 15.67
C SER A 241 5.67 -25.26 14.24
N VAL A 242 4.95 -24.62 13.31
CA VAL A 242 5.42 -24.37 11.94
C VAL A 242 5.75 -22.89 11.76
N GLU A 243 6.96 -22.60 11.29
CA GLU A 243 7.48 -21.27 11.00
C GLU A 243 7.26 -20.96 9.52
N LEU A 244 6.40 -19.99 9.25
CA LEU A 244 6.05 -19.49 7.92
C LEU A 244 6.48 -18.03 7.78
N PHE A 245 6.35 -17.48 6.57
CA PHE A 245 6.59 -16.06 6.34
C PHE A 245 5.74 -15.53 5.19
N ILE A 246 5.33 -14.26 5.29
CA ILE A 246 4.84 -13.49 4.14
C ILE A 246 6.04 -12.79 3.50
N THR A 247 6.14 -12.84 2.18
CA THR A 247 7.16 -12.10 1.42
C THR A 247 6.54 -11.40 0.22
N GLU A 248 7.18 -10.32 -0.20
CA GLU A 248 6.86 -9.53 -1.37
C GLU A 248 8.13 -8.81 -1.82
N THR A 249 8.26 -8.58 -3.13
CA THR A 249 9.26 -7.66 -3.66
C THR A 249 8.57 -6.51 -4.38
N LEU A 250 8.79 -5.28 -3.92
CA LEU A 250 8.08 -4.11 -4.44
C LEU A 250 8.97 -2.87 -4.55
N THR A 251 8.57 -1.94 -5.40
CA THR A 251 9.05 -0.56 -5.33
C THR A 251 7.95 0.40 -5.77
N PHE A 252 8.00 1.64 -5.31
CA PHE A 252 6.98 2.65 -5.60
C PHE A 252 7.61 3.91 -6.17
N ARG A 253 6.93 4.52 -7.15
CA ARG A 253 7.37 5.75 -7.81
C ARG A 253 6.19 6.70 -8.03
N VAL A 254 6.44 7.97 -7.75
CA VAL A 254 5.58 9.08 -8.18
C VAL A 254 6.16 9.67 -9.46
N LEU A 255 5.41 9.56 -10.55
CA LEU A 255 5.75 10.08 -11.88
C LEU A 255 5.06 11.41 -12.16
N GLY A 256 3.83 11.59 -11.68
CA GLY A 256 3.01 12.80 -11.81
C GLY A 256 2.76 13.46 -10.45
N PRO A 257 3.73 14.22 -9.89
CA PRO A 257 3.58 14.87 -8.60
C PRO A 257 2.47 15.95 -8.56
N GLU A 258 2.08 16.49 -9.72
CA GLU A 258 0.98 17.43 -9.86
C GLU A 258 -0.39 16.78 -9.58
N ALA A 259 -0.47 15.45 -9.65
CA ALA A 259 -1.69 14.68 -9.41
C ALA A 259 -1.99 14.43 -7.92
N ILE A 260 -1.28 15.12 -7.01
CA ILE A 260 -1.40 14.96 -5.55
C ILE A 260 -1.68 16.31 -4.90
N VAL A 261 -2.80 16.42 -4.18
CA VAL A 261 -3.09 17.55 -3.28
C VAL A 261 -3.18 17.06 -1.85
N LYS A 262 -2.38 17.66 -0.96
CA LYS A 262 -2.44 17.42 0.49
C LYS A 262 -3.57 18.25 1.11
N LEU A 263 -4.33 17.62 2.01
CA LEU A 263 -5.33 18.25 2.86
C LEU A 263 -4.90 18.07 4.32
N GLY A 264 -4.75 19.15 5.08
CA GLY A 264 -4.30 19.05 6.48
C GLY A 264 -4.37 20.35 7.26
#